data_AF-A0A850QCP0-F1
#
_entry.id   AF-A0A850QCP0-F1
#
_cell.length_a   1.000
_cell.length_b   1.000
_cell.length_c   1.000
_cell.angle_alpha   90.00
_cell.angle_beta   90.00
_cell.angle_gamma   90.00
#
_symmetry.space_group_name_H-M   'P 1'
#
loop_
_entity.id
_entity.type
_entity.pdbx_description
1 polymer ?
#
loop_
_entity_poly.entity_id
_entity_poly.type
_entity_poly.pdbx_seq_one_letter_code
_entity_poly.pdbx_strand_id
1 'polypeptide(L)'
;MNQSLYPITQRFLAWFSRPVLFAGLLLSIPAFYLLLATDNQHLVQTGHTLYLVAAGLIALDTYWKWKGNRRQSNRHSGKMVLDMGITLGCLISAIQFSVVWSPVEWLLRLGLCAAILLRIAMLVLQHMKPGHLVQIITLALLMLSSAGAGFYWLEPNVKNYADGVWLAFTTVATVGYGDIVPSTPSSKIFAVFIVLLGYAMFSIVTANIAALFVGEEEKIFERELHADIRLLNREIGALRDELRRRDKFLAELEHKVRSLQEKQH
;
A
#
# COMPACT_ATOMS: atom_id res chain seq x y z
N MET A 1 -10.44 -10.13 33.57
CA MET A 1 -9.28 -10.98 33.90
C MET A 1 -9.20 -12.12 32.91
N ASN A 2 -8.36 -11.99 31.87
CA ASN A 2 -7.61 -13.05 31.15
C ASN A 2 -7.12 -12.50 29.80
N GLN A 3 -6.11 -11.63 29.87
CA GLN A 3 -5.17 -11.43 28.76
C GLN A 3 -4.01 -12.42 28.99
N SER A 4 -4.21 -13.70 28.65
CA SER A 4 -3.14 -14.68 28.69
C SER A 4 -2.48 -14.79 27.32
N LEU A 5 -1.29 -14.19 27.26
CA LEU A 5 -0.12 -14.63 26.50
C LEU A 5 -0.36 -15.23 25.11
N TYR A 6 -0.43 -14.36 24.10
CA TYR A 6 0.08 -14.75 22.79
C TYR A 6 1.60 -14.93 22.91
N PRO A 7 2.16 -16.12 22.61
CA PRO A 7 3.58 -16.35 22.77
C PRO A 7 4.33 -15.44 21.78
N ILE A 8 5.34 -14.74 22.30
CA ILE A 8 6.25 -13.83 21.58
C ILE A 8 6.77 -14.46 20.27
N THR A 9 6.83 -15.79 20.21
CA THR A 9 7.20 -16.58 19.04
C THR A 9 6.28 -16.39 17.82
N GLN A 10 4.97 -16.15 17.98
CA GLN A 10 4.07 -15.91 16.83
C GLN A 10 4.23 -14.51 16.23
N ARG A 11 4.49 -13.49 17.06
CA ARG A 11 4.84 -12.15 16.57
C ARG A 11 6.20 -12.13 15.89
N PHE A 12 7.16 -12.89 16.42
CA PHE A 12 8.48 -13.07 15.83
C PHE A 12 8.42 -13.81 14.49
N LEU A 13 7.61 -14.87 14.36
CA LEU A 13 7.39 -15.58 13.09
C LEU A 13 6.62 -14.75 12.05
N ALA A 14 5.65 -13.93 12.45
CA ALA A 14 4.94 -13.03 11.55
C ALA A 14 5.83 -11.86 11.05
N TRP A 15 6.81 -11.47 11.86
CA TRP A 15 7.88 -10.58 11.45
C TRP A 15 8.88 -11.28 10.51
N PHE A 16 9.03 -12.61 10.60
CA PHE A 16 9.94 -13.40 9.74
C PHE A 16 9.32 -13.80 8.38
N SER A 17 8.00 -13.96 8.26
CA SER A 17 7.32 -14.30 6.98
C SER A 17 7.30 -13.17 5.95
N ARG A 18 7.27 -11.92 6.40
CA ARG A 18 7.35 -10.72 5.54
C ARG A 18 8.73 -10.52 4.88
N PRO A 19 9.87 -10.64 5.58
CA PRO A 19 11.20 -10.50 5.00
C PRO A 19 11.59 -11.72 4.18
N VAL A 20 11.13 -12.94 4.49
CA VAL A 20 11.45 -14.13 3.68
C VAL A 20 10.79 -14.05 2.29
N LEU A 21 9.54 -13.58 2.20
CA LEU A 21 8.92 -13.29 0.91
C LEU A 21 9.59 -12.14 0.16
N PHE A 22 9.89 -11.06 0.87
CA PHE A 22 10.60 -9.93 0.28
C PHE A 22 11.98 -10.36 -0.23
N ALA A 23 12.70 -11.19 0.52
CA ALA A 23 13.98 -11.77 0.12
C ALA A 23 13.82 -12.69 -1.09
N GLY A 24 12.80 -13.56 -1.15
CA GLY A 24 12.53 -14.40 -2.32
C GLY A 24 12.20 -13.60 -3.58
N LEU A 25 11.42 -12.53 -3.43
CA LEU A 25 11.13 -11.58 -4.52
C LEU A 25 12.38 -10.81 -4.96
N LEU A 26 13.17 -10.32 -4.00
CA LEU A 26 14.40 -9.59 -4.26
C LEU A 26 15.46 -10.49 -4.91
N LEU A 27 15.47 -11.78 -4.59
CA LEU A 27 16.36 -12.79 -5.17
C LEU A 27 15.92 -13.21 -6.59
N SER A 28 14.63 -13.11 -6.90
CA SER A 28 14.10 -13.42 -8.25
C SER A 28 14.58 -12.44 -9.32
N ILE A 29 14.96 -11.22 -8.93
CA ILE A 29 15.42 -10.15 -9.83
C ILE A 29 16.85 -10.44 -10.33
N PRO A 30 17.88 -10.70 -9.47
CA PRO A 30 19.19 -11.17 -9.93
C PRO A 30 19.15 -12.51 -10.68
N ALA A 31 18.26 -13.42 -10.28
CA ALA A 31 18.09 -14.71 -10.94
C ALA A 31 17.68 -14.56 -12.42
N PHE A 32 16.76 -13.64 -12.69
CA PHE A 32 16.33 -13.26 -14.05
C PHE A 32 17.50 -12.78 -14.91
N TYR A 33 18.31 -11.88 -14.35
CA TYR A 33 19.41 -11.26 -15.08
C TYR A 33 20.57 -12.19 -15.36
N LEU A 34 20.90 -13.08 -14.41
CA LEU A 34 21.92 -14.11 -14.62
C LEU A 34 21.52 -15.10 -15.73
N LEU A 35 20.22 -15.30 -15.93
CA LEU A 35 19.69 -16.14 -17.01
C LEU A 35 19.75 -15.48 -18.38
N LEU A 36 19.75 -14.14 -18.42
CA LEU A 36 19.79 -13.35 -19.65
C LEU A 36 21.22 -13.14 -20.17
N ALA A 37 22.23 -13.37 -19.33
CA ALA A 37 23.64 -13.38 -19.69
C ALA A 37 24.02 -14.69 -20.42
N THR A 38 23.52 -14.86 -21.65
CA THR A 38 23.73 -16.07 -22.49
C THR A 38 25.19 -16.34 -22.87
N ASP A 39 26.10 -15.41 -22.58
CA ASP A 39 27.51 -15.46 -23.00
C ASP A 39 28.36 -16.44 -22.16
N ASN A 40 27.89 -16.81 -20.96
CA ASN A 40 28.65 -17.66 -20.02
C ASN A 40 27.78 -18.78 -19.44
N GLN A 41 28.08 -20.03 -19.81
CA GLN A 41 27.33 -21.22 -19.38
C GLN A 41 27.26 -21.38 -17.84
N HIS A 42 28.30 -20.93 -17.11
CA HIS A 42 28.31 -20.94 -15.64
C HIS A 42 27.35 -19.90 -15.02
N LEU A 43 27.20 -18.72 -15.62
CA LEU A 43 26.31 -17.66 -15.12
C LEU A 43 24.84 -18.04 -15.30
N VAL A 44 24.51 -18.69 -16.42
CA VAL A 44 23.16 -19.22 -16.69
C VAL A 44 22.77 -20.32 -15.69
N GLN A 45 23.69 -21.25 -15.39
CA GLN A 45 23.45 -22.27 -14.34
C GLN A 45 23.23 -21.64 -12.97
N THR A 46 24.01 -20.61 -12.64
CA THR A 46 23.87 -19.87 -11.39
C THR A 46 22.49 -19.20 -11.30
N GLY A 47 22.00 -18.60 -12.39
CA GLY A 47 20.65 -18.02 -12.47
C GLY A 47 19.53 -19.04 -12.22
N HIS A 48 19.61 -20.23 -12.81
CA HIS A 48 18.64 -21.31 -12.57
C HIS A 48 18.62 -21.77 -11.11
N THR A 49 19.79 -21.95 -10.49
CA THR A 49 19.87 -22.33 -9.07
C THR A 49 19.28 -21.25 -8.16
N LEU A 50 19.50 -19.97 -8.48
CA LEU A 50 18.95 -18.85 -7.73
C LEU A 50 17.42 -18.77 -7.85
N TYR A 51 16.86 -19.06 -9.03
CA TYR A 51 15.41 -19.18 -9.23
C TYR A 51 14.79 -20.32 -8.43
N LEU A 52 15.46 -21.47 -8.36
CA LEU A 52 15.02 -22.60 -7.52
C LEU A 52 15.00 -22.24 -6.04
N VAL A 53 16.02 -21.52 -5.56
CA VAL A 53 16.08 -21.04 -4.18
C VAL A 53 14.97 -20.02 -3.91
N ALA A 54 14.74 -19.06 -4.81
CA ALA A 54 13.66 -18.08 -4.69
C ALA A 54 12.28 -18.76 -4.69
N ALA A 55 12.04 -19.70 -5.61
CA ALA A 55 10.81 -20.47 -5.69
C ALA A 55 10.58 -21.31 -4.41
N GLY A 56 11.65 -21.94 -3.89
CA GLY A 56 11.61 -22.70 -2.63
C GLY A 56 11.23 -21.83 -1.43
N LEU A 57 11.81 -20.62 -1.31
CA LEU A 57 11.49 -19.69 -0.23
C LEU A 57 10.02 -19.21 -0.28
N ILE A 58 9.52 -18.88 -1.48
CA ILE A 58 8.13 -18.42 -1.66
C ILE A 58 7.13 -19.58 -1.47
N ALA A 59 7.48 -20.79 -1.93
CA ALA A 59 6.68 -21.98 -1.72
C ALA A 59 6.62 -22.37 -0.24
N LEU A 60 7.72 -22.24 0.49
CA LEU A 60 7.78 -22.49 1.93
C LEU A 60 6.92 -21.48 2.69
N ASP A 61 6.96 -20.19 2.34
CA ASP A 61 6.07 -19.19 2.95
C ASP A 61 4.59 -19.44 2.64
N THR A 62 4.26 -19.80 1.39
CA THR A 62 2.90 -20.17 0.97
C THR A 62 2.39 -21.41 1.71
N TYR A 63 3.25 -22.42 1.87
CA TYR A 63 2.94 -23.66 2.59
C TYR A 63 2.71 -23.41 4.09
N TRP A 64 3.53 -22.58 4.73
CA TRP A 64 3.38 -22.23 6.14
C TRP A 64 2.10 -21.42 6.39
N LYS A 65 1.75 -20.48 5.49
CA LYS A 65 0.46 -19.79 5.52
C LYS A 65 -0.71 -20.75 5.34
N TRP A 66 -0.66 -21.66 4.38
CA TRP A 66 -1.71 -22.66 4.16
C TRP A 66 -1.91 -23.58 5.37
N LYS A 67 -0.81 -24.04 6.00
CA LYS A 67 -0.86 -24.89 7.20
C LYS A 67 -1.37 -24.13 8.42
N GLY A 68 -1.02 -22.85 8.57
CA GLY A 68 -1.47 -21.98 9.66
C GLY A 68 -2.93 -21.53 9.54
N ASN A 69 -3.47 -21.42 8.32
CA ASN A 69 -4.81 -20.85 8.08
C ASN A 69 -5.94 -21.89 8.00
N ARG A 70 -5.72 -23.15 8.38
CA ARG A 70 -6.74 -24.23 8.36
C ARG A 70 -7.96 -24.02 9.26
N ARG A 71 -8.06 -22.90 10.00
CA ARG A 71 -9.17 -22.62 10.93
C ARG A 71 -10.01 -21.38 10.64
N GLN A 72 -9.67 -20.54 9.66
CA GLN A 72 -10.46 -19.33 9.39
C GLN A 72 -10.92 -19.27 7.93
N SER A 73 -12.11 -19.82 7.73
CA SER A 73 -12.83 -19.88 6.47
C SER A 73 -13.20 -18.47 5.98
N ASN A 74 -12.85 -18.21 4.72
CA ASN A 74 -13.64 -17.43 3.76
C ASN A 74 -13.49 -15.91 3.59
N ARG A 75 -12.35 -15.26 3.92
CA ARG A 75 -12.16 -13.83 3.52
C ARG A 75 -10.83 -13.42 2.88
N HIS A 76 -9.90 -14.35 2.64
CA HIS A 76 -8.59 -14.04 2.02
C HIS A 76 -8.29 -14.81 0.72
N SER A 77 -9.31 -15.41 0.10
CA SER A 77 -9.17 -16.32 -1.06
C SER A 77 -8.42 -15.69 -2.25
N GLY A 78 -8.67 -14.42 -2.58
CA GLY A 78 -8.01 -13.77 -3.72
C GLY A 78 -6.49 -13.57 -3.58
N LYS A 79 -6.00 -13.31 -2.36
CA LYS A 79 -4.55 -13.13 -2.10
C LYS A 79 -3.80 -14.44 -2.20
N MET A 80 -4.44 -15.54 -1.81
CA MET A 80 -3.86 -16.88 -1.80
C MET A 80 -3.80 -17.49 -3.19
N VAL A 81 -4.81 -17.24 -4.05
CA VAL A 81 -4.80 -17.64 -5.47
C VAL A 81 -3.68 -16.93 -6.23
N LEU A 82 -3.46 -15.65 -5.94
CA LEU A 82 -2.40 -14.86 -6.57
C LEU A 82 -1.00 -15.32 -6.12
N ASP A 83 -0.83 -15.65 -4.83
CA ASP A 83 0.36 -16.32 -4.29
C ASP A 83 0.66 -17.63 -5.04
N MET A 84 -0.36 -18.48 -5.17
CA MET A 84 -0.26 -19.79 -5.81
C MET A 84 0.05 -19.68 -7.31
N GLY A 85 -0.49 -18.66 -7.97
CA GLY A 85 -0.21 -18.35 -9.37
C GLY A 85 1.25 -17.90 -9.58
N ILE A 86 1.79 -17.09 -8.67
CA ILE A 86 3.20 -16.67 -8.74
C ILE A 86 4.13 -17.85 -8.46
N THR A 87 3.82 -18.71 -7.47
CA THR A 87 4.65 -19.89 -7.21
C THR A 87 4.60 -20.87 -8.37
N LEU A 88 3.43 -21.11 -8.97
CA LEU A 88 3.30 -21.93 -10.17
C LEU A 88 4.06 -21.32 -11.35
N GLY A 89 3.99 -20.01 -11.56
CA GLY A 89 4.73 -19.32 -12.61
C GLY A 89 6.25 -19.41 -12.43
N CYS A 90 6.76 -19.25 -11.21
CA CYS A 90 8.17 -19.49 -10.89
C CYS A 90 8.57 -20.96 -11.11
N LEU A 91 7.70 -21.92 -10.76
CA LEU A 91 7.97 -23.35 -10.95
C LEU A 91 8.00 -23.73 -12.44
N ILE A 92 7.08 -23.18 -13.23
CA ILE A 92 7.04 -23.37 -14.69
C ILE A 92 8.28 -22.72 -15.34
N SER A 93 8.69 -21.53 -14.88
CA SER A 93 9.92 -20.88 -15.36
C SER A 93 11.20 -21.59 -14.94
N ALA A 94 11.17 -22.42 -13.89
CA ALA A 94 12.28 -23.28 -13.49
C ALA A 94 12.35 -24.57 -14.31
N ILE A 95 11.24 -25.01 -14.92
CA ILE A 95 11.20 -26.18 -15.80
C ILE A 95 11.60 -25.74 -17.21
N GLN A 96 12.81 -26.13 -17.54
CA GLN A 96 13.55 -25.89 -18.77
C GLN A 96 12.75 -26.25 -20.04
N PHE A 97 12.40 -25.25 -20.85
CA PHE A 97 12.19 -25.47 -22.30
C PHE A 97 13.37 -24.85 -23.04
N SER A 98 14.18 -25.72 -23.62
CA SER A 98 15.39 -25.41 -24.38
C SER A 98 15.08 -24.81 -25.75
N VAL A 99 14.38 -23.68 -25.82
CA VAL A 99 14.17 -22.92 -27.05
C VAL A 99 14.44 -21.44 -26.79
N VAL A 100 15.64 -21.01 -27.19
CA VAL A 100 16.27 -19.73 -26.86
C VAL A 100 15.47 -18.49 -27.31
N TRP A 101 14.44 -18.65 -28.15
CA TRP A 101 13.64 -17.56 -28.72
C TRP A 101 12.17 -17.93 -28.94
N SER A 102 11.44 -18.35 -27.91
CA SER A 102 9.97 -18.43 -28.00
C SER A 102 9.32 -17.13 -27.48
N PRO A 103 8.44 -16.46 -28.26
CA PRO A 103 7.69 -15.29 -27.79
C PRO A 103 6.80 -15.59 -26.58
N VAL A 104 6.39 -16.86 -26.44
CA VAL A 104 5.51 -17.36 -25.38
C VAL A 104 6.21 -17.32 -24.02
N GLU A 105 7.47 -17.72 -23.94
CA GLU A 105 8.25 -17.67 -22.69
C GLU A 105 8.50 -16.22 -22.25
N TRP A 106 8.72 -15.32 -23.20
CA TRP A 106 8.81 -13.89 -22.94
C TRP A 106 7.49 -13.30 -22.46
N LEU A 107 6.36 -13.69 -23.05
CA LEU A 107 5.02 -13.26 -22.63
C LEU A 107 4.70 -13.74 -21.20
N LEU A 108 5.08 -14.98 -20.87
CA LEU A 108 4.92 -15.54 -19.53
C LEU A 108 5.79 -14.83 -18.50
N ARG A 109 7.05 -14.51 -18.84
CA ARG A 109 7.98 -13.77 -17.97
C ARG A 109 7.53 -12.32 -17.76
N LEU A 110 7.03 -11.64 -18.81
CA LEU A 110 6.39 -10.33 -18.73
C LEU A 110 5.14 -10.38 -17.84
N GLY A 111 4.30 -11.41 -18.01
CA GLY A 111 3.11 -11.63 -17.19
C GLY A 111 3.45 -11.86 -15.72
N LEU A 112 4.49 -12.62 -15.41
CA LEU A 112 4.97 -12.86 -14.05
C LEU A 112 5.50 -11.58 -13.41
N CYS A 113 6.30 -10.79 -14.14
CA CYS A 113 6.79 -9.51 -13.66
C CYS A 113 5.66 -8.50 -13.43
N ALA A 114 4.68 -8.44 -14.33
CA ALA A 114 3.47 -7.64 -14.16
C ALA A 114 2.66 -8.08 -12.92
N ALA A 115 2.51 -9.39 -12.69
CA ALA A 115 1.84 -9.92 -11.51
C ALA A 115 2.59 -9.60 -10.21
N ILE A 116 3.92 -9.68 -10.21
CA ILE A 116 4.77 -9.30 -9.08
C ILE A 116 4.64 -7.80 -8.78
N LEU A 117 4.66 -6.95 -9.80
CA LEU A 117 4.50 -5.49 -9.63
C LEU A 117 3.12 -5.11 -9.14
N LEU A 118 2.07 -5.66 -9.74
CA LEU A 118 0.69 -5.45 -9.31
C LEU A 118 0.52 -5.86 -7.85
N ARG A 119 1.23 -6.91 -7.43
CA ARG A 119 1.24 -7.36 -6.05
C ARG A 119 2.02 -6.46 -5.10
N ILE A 120 3.20 -5.99 -5.47
CA ILE A 120 3.97 -5.00 -4.69
C ILE A 120 3.15 -3.72 -4.54
N ALA A 121 2.52 -3.25 -5.62
CA ALA A 121 1.62 -2.10 -5.61
C ALA A 121 0.43 -2.32 -4.65
N MET A 122 -0.24 -3.47 -4.70
CA MET A 122 -1.31 -3.81 -3.75
C MET A 122 -0.84 -3.87 -2.29
N LEU A 123 0.40 -4.34 -2.05
CA LEU A 123 0.97 -4.45 -0.71
C LEU A 123 1.33 -3.08 -0.13
N VAL A 124 1.84 -2.18 -0.98
CA VAL A 124 2.07 -0.77 -0.68
C VAL A 124 0.76 -0.06 -0.37
N LEU A 125 -0.26 -0.21 -1.22
CA LEU A 125 -1.58 0.41 -1.02
C LEU A 125 -2.25 -0.03 0.29
N GLN A 126 -2.03 -1.27 0.73
CA GLN A 126 -2.59 -1.78 1.99
C GLN A 126 -1.89 -1.32 3.26
N HIS A 127 -0.65 -0.80 3.16
CA HIS A 127 0.07 -0.26 4.31
C HIS A 127 -0.18 1.23 4.54
N MET A 128 -0.86 1.92 3.62
CA MET A 128 -1.13 3.35 3.74
C MET A 128 -2.33 3.59 4.66
N LYS A 129 -2.04 4.02 5.90
CA LYS A 129 -3.03 4.67 6.77
C LYS A 129 -2.93 6.18 6.58
N PRO A 130 -4.06 6.92 6.53
CA PRO A 130 -4.04 8.38 6.39
C PRO A 130 -3.27 9.01 7.57
N GLY A 131 -2.27 9.85 7.27
CA GLY A 131 -1.47 10.59 8.26
C GLY A 131 0.05 10.38 8.23
N HIS A 132 0.59 9.48 7.39
CA HIS A 132 2.03 9.19 7.36
C HIS A 132 2.72 9.66 6.06
N LEU A 133 2.73 10.97 5.81
CA LEU A 133 3.47 11.58 4.67
C LEU A 133 4.94 11.14 4.65
N VAL A 134 5.55 11.02 5.84
CA VAL A 134 6.92 10.52 6.01
C VAL A 134 7.09 9.11 5.45
N GLN A 135 6.11 8.21 5.65
CA GLN A 135 6.20 6.84 5.13
C GLN A 135 6.18 6.82 3.59
N ILE A 136 5.36 7.67 2.96
CA ILE A 136 5.29 7.80 1.50
C ILE A 136 6.62 8.33 0.95
N ILE A 137 7.19 9.35 1.58
CA ILE A 137 8.49 9.90 1.19
C ILE A 137 9.59 8.84 1.36
N THR A 138 9.62 8.12 2.48
CA THR A 138 10.61 7.05 2.68
C THR A 138 10.46 5.92 1.66
N LEU A 139 9.23 5.56 1.30
CA LEU A 139 8.96 4.53 0.31
C LEU A 139 9.38 4.99 -1.10
N ALA A 140 9.09 6.24 -1.46
CA ALA A 140 9.52 6.83 -2.73
C ALA A 140 11.06 6.88 -2.82
N LEU A 141 11.73 7.24 -1.72
CA LEU A 141 13.19 7.26 -1.65
C LEU A 141 13.80 5.86 -1.79
N LEU A 142 13.21 4.85 -1.14
CA LEU A 142 13.62 3.45 -1.26
C LEU A 142 13.39 2.92 -2.69
N MET A 143 12.23 3.21 -3.27
CA MET A 143 11.92 2.88 -4.66
C MET A 143 12.95 3.49 -5.60
N LEU A 144 13.24 4.78 -5.46
CA LEU A 144 14.20 5.47 -6.32
C LEU A 144 15.63 4.92 -6.15
N SER A 145 16.03 4.63 -4.92
CA SER A 145 17.35 4.08 -4.60
C SER A 145 17.55 2.68 -5.19
N SER A 146 16.52 1.82 -5.09
CA SER A 146 16.53 0.46 -5.65
C SER A 146 16.41 0.46 -7.17
N ALA A 147 15.62 1.37 -7.76
CA ALA A 147 15.54 1.56 -9.20
C ALA A 147 16.88 2.03 -9.77
N GLY A 148 17.56 2.97 -9.10
CA GLY A 148 18.89 3.43 -9.49
C GLY A 148 19.97 2.35 -9.42
N ALA A 149 19.91 1.48 -8.40
CA ALA A 149 20.78 0.30 -8.31
C ALA A 149 20.50 -0.67 -9.47
N GLY A 150 19.23 -0.86 -9.81
CA GLY A 150 18.81 -1.64 -10.97
C GLY A 150 19.45 -1.12 -12.25
N PHE A 151 19.24 0.16 -12.58
CA PHE A 151 19.81 0.76 -13.79
C PHE A 151 21.34 0.74 -13.82
N TYR A 152 22.01 0.96 -12.69
CA TYR A 152 23.47 0.85 -12.59
C TYR A 152 23.98 -0.55 -12.96
N TRP A 153 23.22 -1.60 -12.64
CA TRP A 153 23.61 -2.97 -12.94
C TRP A 153 23.20 -3.43 -14.35
N LEU A 154 22.15 -2.81 -14.89
CA LEU A 154 21.48 -3.20 -16.14
C LEU A 154 21.93 -2.45 -17.38
N GLU A 155 22.35 -1.20 -17.19
CA GLU A 155 22.63 -0.28 -18.28
C GLU A 155 24.14 0.00 -18.34
N PRO A 156 24.84 -0.49 -19.38
CA PRO A 156 26.29 -0.30 -19.51
C PRO A 156 26.72 1.16 -19.61
N ASN A 157 25.82 2.05 -20.07
CA ASN A 157 26.08 3.48 -20.20
C ASN A 157 26.04 4.22 -18.85
N VAL A 158 25.52 3.59 -17.79
CA VAL A 158 25.47 4.14 -16.43
C VAL A 158 26.78 3.81 -15.72
N LYS A 159 27.67 4.80 -15.58
CA LYS A 159 29.03 4.57 -15.05
C LYS A 159 29.09 4.56 -13.53
N ASN A 160 28.22 5.33 -12.87
CA ASN A 160 28.16 5.44 -11.42
C ASN A 160 26.73 5.22 -10.90
N TYR A 161 26.60 4.85 -9.63
CA TYR A 161 25.29 4.69 -8.98
C TYR A 161 24.42 5.96 -9.08
N ALA A 162 25.05 7.13 -8.95
CA ALA A 162 24.36 8.41 -9.06
C ALA A 162 23.68 8.60 -10.44
N ASP A 163 24.35 8.17 -11.51
CA ASP A 163 23.80 8.22 -12.88
C ASP A 163 22.60 7.27 -13.02
N GLY A 164 22.62 6.14 -12.33
CA GLY A 164 21.51 5.18 -12.30
C GLY A 164 20.30 5.74 -11.56
N VAL A 165 20.54 6.37 -10.40
CA VAL A 165 19.49 7.08 -9.64
C VAL A 165 18.93 8.25 -10.45
N TRP A 166 19.78 8.97 -11.18
CA TRP A 166 19.36 10.05 -12.07
C TRP A 166 18.45 9.53 -13.18
N LEU A 167 18.85 8.45 -13.87
CA LEU A 167 18.02 7.79 -14.87
C LEU A 167 16.66 7.33 -14.31
N ALA A 168 16.66 6.73 -13.11
CA ALA A 168 15.43 6.35 -12.44
C ALA A 168 14.55 7.56 -12.12
N PHE A 169 15.14 8.64 -11.62
CA PHE A 169 14.43 9.86 -11.25
C PHE A 169 13.77 10.52 -12.44
N THR A 170 14.52 10.76 -13.52
CA THR A 170 14.02 11.41 -14.74
C THR A 170 12.95 10.58 -15.44
N THR A 171 13.05 9.24 -15.34
CA THR A 171 12.06 8.29 -15.87
C THR A 171 10.77 8.32 -15.05
N VAL A 172 10.84 8.20 -13.72
CA VAL A 172 9.66 8.23 -12.84
C VAL A 172 8.98 9.58 -12.87
N ALA A 173 9.76 10.68 -12.86
CA ALA A 173 9.24 12.04 -12.96
C ALA A 173 8.69 12.38 -14.35
N THR A 174 8.77 11.46 -15.32
CA THR A 174 8.32 11.65 -16.71
C THR A 174 8.99 12.81 -17.45
N VAL A 175 10.17 13.26 -16.98
CA VAL A 175 10.94 14.36 -17.57
C VAL A 175 11.70 13.88 -18.80
N GLY A 176 12.43 12.77 -18.66
CA GLY A 176 13.12 12.10 -19.78
C GLY A 176 14.01 13.01 -20.62
N TYR A 177 15.04 13.63 -20.02
CA TYR A 177 15.97 14.52 -20.74
C TYR A 177 16.67 13.87 -21.93
N GLY A 178 16.81 12.53 -21.93
CA GLY A 178 17.42 11.77 -23.02
C GLY A 178 18.95 11.80 -23.02
N ASP A 179 19.56 12.32 -21.96
CA ASP A 179 21.00 12.29 -21.68
C ASP A 179 21.50 10.88 -21.37
N ILE A 180 20.74 10.13 -20.57
CA ILE A 180 20.95 8.72 -20.30
C ILE A 180 19.65 8.00 -20.65
N VAL A 181 19.75 6.95 -21.47
CA VAL A 181 18.59 6.15 -21.89
C VAL A 181 18.90 4.67 -21.80
N PRO A 182 17.91 3.82 -21.46
CA PRO A 182 18.09 2.38 -21.47
C PRO A 182 18.35 1.90 -22.91
N SER A 183 19.56 1.40 -23.16
CA SER A 183 19.98 0.90 -24.48
C SER A 183 19.73 -0.60 -24.63
N THR A 184 19.89 -1.37 -23.56
CA THR A 184 19.76 -2.83 -23.57
C THR A 184 18.30 -3.29 -23.53
N PRO A 185 17.96 -4.46 -24.12
CA PRO A 185 16.60 -5.00 -24.02
C PRO A 185 16.14 -5.19 -22.56
N SER A 186 17.05 -5.60 -21.69
CA SER A 186 16.80 -5.78 -20.25
C SER A 186 16.52 -4.45 -19.53
N SER A 187 17.32 -3.41 -19.77
CA SER A 187 17.11 -2.10 -19.16
C SER A 187 15.84 -1.43 -19.65
N LYS A 188 15.44 -1.65 -20.91
CA LYS A 188 14.17 -1.14 -21.48
C LYS A 188 12.95 -1.77 -20.81
N ILE A 189 12.94 -3.08 -20.63
CA ILE A 189 11.84 -3.77 -19.92
C ILE A 189 11.78 -3.30 -18.47
N PHE A 190 12.94 -3.17 -17.81
CA PHE A 190 13.04 -2.64 -16.47
C PHE A 190 12.49 -1.22 -16.38
N ALA A 191 12.81 -0.35 -17.35
CA ALA A 191 12.27 1.01 -17.40
C ALA A 191 10.73 1.03 -17.49
N VAL A 192 10.11 0.17 -18.32
CA VAL A 192 8.64 0.05 -18.38
C VAL A 192 8.04 -0.26 -17.01
N PHE A 193 8.67 -1.17 -16.26
CA PHE A 193 8.22 -1.52 -14.91
C PHE A 193 8.38 -0.39 -13.90
N ILE A 194 9.50 0.33 -13.96
CA ILE A 194 9.74 1.50 -13.11
C ILE A 194 8.73 2.62 -13.41
N VAL A 195 8.37 2.85 -14.68
CA VAL A 195 7.33 3.82 -15.06
C VAL A 195 5.98 3.45 -14.47
N LEU A 196 5.55 2.18 -14.59
CA LEU A 196 4.28 1.72 -14.02
C LEU A 196 4.24 1.88 -12.49
N LEU A 197 5.34 1.53 -11.82
CA LEU A 197 5.46 1.69 -10.37
C LEU A 197 5.49 3.18 -9.96
N GLY A 198 6.11 4.03 -10.78
CA GLY A 198 6.13 5.48 -10.63
C GLY A 198 4.72 6.08 -10.66
N TYR A 199 3.90 5.69 -11.65
CA TYR A 199 2.50 6.11 -11.73
C TYR A 199 1.69 5.69 -10.49
N ALA A 200 1.88 4.47 -9.99
CA ALA A 200 1.23 4.01 -8.77
C ALA A 200 1.64 4.87 -7.56
N MET A 201 2.93 5.22 -7.43
CA MET A 201 3.42 6.11 -6.38
C MET A 201 2.86 7.53 -6.51
N PHE A 202 2.83 8.11 -7.71
CA PHE A 202 2.24 9.42 -7.96
C PHE A 202 0.76 9.47 -7.56
N SER A 203 -0.02 8.45 -7.92
CA SER A 203 -1.43 8.34 -7.52
C SER A 203 -1.61 8.39 -5.99
N ILE A 204 -0.75 7.68 -5.25
CA ILE A 204 -0.80 7.66 -3.77
C ILE A 204 -0.44 9.01 -3.18
N VAL A 205 0.60 9.68 -3.72
CA VAL A 205 1.01 11.02 -3.28
C VAL A 205 -0.14 12.00 -3.48
N THR A 206 -0.73 12.03 -4.68
CA THR A 206 -1.89 12.90 -4.99
C THR A 206 -3.07 12.62 -4.07
N ALA A 207 -3.41 11.35 -3.83
CA ALA A 207 -4.50 10.98 -2.93
C ALA A 207 -4.26 11.44 -1.48
N ASN A 208 -3.02 11.37 -1.00
CA ASN A 208 -2.68 11.84 0.35
C ASN A 208 -2.73 13.36 0.46
N ILE A 209 -2.23 14.08 -0.55
CA ILE A 209 -2.35 15.54 -0.60
C ILE A 209 -3.82 15.94 -0.57
N ALA A 210 -4.67 15.33 -1.41
CA ALA A 210 -6.09 15.59 -1.40
C ALA A 210 -6.74 15.30 -0.03
N ALA A 211 -6.37 14.20 0.62
CA ALA A 211 -6.87 13.86 1.96
C ALA A 211 -6.43 14.87 3.05
N LEU A 212 -5.26 15.51 2.91
CA LEU A 212 -4.83 16.57 3.83
C LEU A 212 -5.72 17.80 3.72
N PHE A 213 -6.02 18.25 2.50
CA PHE A 213 -6.92 19.39 2.26
C PHE A 213 -8.34 19.10 2.75
N VAL A 214 -8.91 17.95 2.38
CA VAL A 214 -10.26 17.55 2.82
C VAL A 214 -10.33 17.41 4.34
N GLY A 215 -9.28 16.87 4.98
CA GLY A 215 -9.24 16.71 6.43
C GLY A 215 -9.15 18.02 7.21
N GLU A 216 -8.64 19.11 6.62
CA GLU A 216 -8.69 20.45 7.23
C GLU A 216 -10.08 21.06 7.12
N GLU A 217 -10.72 20.98 5.94
CA GLU A 217 -12.08 21.46 5.72
C GLU A 217 -13.09 20.74 6.63
N GLU A 218 -13.00 19.42 6.75
CA GLU A 218 -13.87 18.61 7.61
C GLU A 218 -13.74 19.02 9.09
N LYS A 219 -12.52 19.27 9.58
CA LYS A 219 -12.30 19.74 10.96
C LYS A 219 -12.86 21.13 11.23
N ILE A 220 -12.81 22.04 10.24
CA ILE A 220 -13.38 23.38 10.37
C ILE A 220 -14.90 23.26 10.42
N PHE A 221 -15.49 22.50 9.49
CA PHE A 221 -16.92 22.27 9.44
C PHE A 221 -17.46 21.61 10.71
N GLU A 222 -16.77 20.59 11.24
CA GLU A 222 -17.14 19.97 12.52
C GLU A 222 -17.14 20.98 13.69
N ARG A 223 -16.15 21.89 13.72
CA ARG A 223 -16.08 22.92 14.76
C ARG A 223 -17.20 23.93 14.66
N GLU A 224 -17.53 24.37 13.45
CA GLU A 224 -18.66 25.27 13.18
C GLU A 224 -19.99 24.61 13.57
N LEU A 225 -20.21 23.38 13.10
CA LEU A 225 -21.41 22.61 13.45
C LEU A 225 -21.54 22.41 14.97
N HIS A 226 -20.43 22.11 15.67
CA HIS A 226 -20.42 22.03 17.12
C HIS A 226 -20.68 23.38 17.81
N ALA A 227 -20.26 24.49 17.22
CA ALA A 227 -20.57 25.82 17.74
C ALA A 227 -22.07 26.14 17.59
N ASP A 228 -22.65 25.85 16.42
CA ASP A 228 -24.06 26.07 16.13
C ASP A 228 -24.96 25.21 17.03
N ILE A 229 -24.63 23.92 17.21
CA ILE A 229 -25.36 23.03 18.12
C ILE A 229 -25.35 23.59 19.55
N ARG A 230 -24.22 24.13 20.02
CA ARG A 230 -24.13 24.74 21.35
C ARG A 230 -24.99 26.01 21.45
N LEU A 231 -25.06 26.80 20.37
CA LEU A 231 -25.84 28.03 20.32
C LEU A 231 -27.34 27.73 20.33
N LEU A 232 -27.79 26.80 19.48
CA LEU A 232 -29.18 26.32 19.46
C LEU A 232 -29.63 25.78 20.83
N ASN A 233 -28.78 24.96 21.47
CA ASN A 233 -29.11 24.41 22.79
C ASN A 233 -29.28 25.50 23.85
N ARG A 234 -28.50 26.59 23.78
CA ARG A 234 -28.66 27.74 24.66
C ARG A 234 -29.97 28.50 24.40
N GLU A 235 -30.30 28.74 23.14
CA GLU A 235 -31.56 29.41 22.76
C GLU A 235 -32.78 28.60 23.20
N ILE A 236 -32.78 27.28 22.96
CA ILE A 236 -33.83 26.37 23.43
C ILE A 236 -33.95 26.41 24.97
N GLY A 237 -32.82 26.47 25.68
CA GLY A 237 -32.80 26.62 27.13
C GLY A 237 -33.46 27.92 27.59
N ALA A 238 -33.08 29.05 26.98
CA ALA A 238 -33.64 30.36 27.30
C ALA A 238 -35.15 30.45 27.02
N LEU A 239 -35.60 29.93 25.88
CA LEU A 239 -37.01 29.88 25.51
C LEU A 239 -37.83 29.03 26.50
N ARG A 240 -37.30 27.88 26.92
CA ARG A 240 -37.95 27.04 27.95
C ARG A 240 -38.09 27.77 29.28
N ASP A 241 -37.11 28.58 29.67
CA ASP A 241 -37.17 29.36 30.90
C ASP A 241 -38.15 30.54 30.80
N GLU A 242 -38.26 31.18 29.63
CA GLU A 242 -39.26 32.22 29.38
C GLU A 242 -40.69 31.67 29.47
N LEU A 243 -40.94 30.50 28.86
CA LEU A 243 -42.23 29.80 28.97
C LEU A 243 -42.56 29.47 30.43
N ARG A 244 -41.62 28.93 31.20
CA ARG A 244 -41.83 28.66 32.64
C ARG A 244 -42.17 29.92 33.44
N ARG A 245 -41.58 31.07 33.11
CA ARG A 245 -41.90 32.34 33.77
C ARG A 245 -43.32 32.80 33.43
N ARG A 246 -43.72 32.70 32.15
CA ARG A 246 -45.09 32.98 31.72
C ARG A 246 -46.10 32.10 32.44
N ASP A 247 -45.86 30.79 32.52
CA ASP A 247 -46.76 29.85 33.19
C ASP A 247 -46.92 30.18 34.68
N LYS A 248 -45.82 30.52 35.37
CA LYS A 248 -45.87 30.97 36.78
C LYS A 248 -46.69 32.25 36.96
N PHE A 249 -46.48 33.23 36.09
CA PHE A 249 -47.21 34.50 36.15
C PHE A 249 -48.71 34.30 35.91
N LEU A 250 -49.08 33.43 34.96
CA LEU A 250 -50.48 33.08 34.71
C LEU A 250 -51.12 32.38 35.92
N ALA A 251 -50.43 31.44 36.56
CA ALA A 251 -50.92 30.78 37.78
C ALA A 251 -51.14 31.78 38.93
N GLU A 252 -50.24 32.76 39.06
CA GLU A 252 -50.33 33.81 40.08
C GLU A 252 -51.52 34.76 39.81
N LEU A 253 -51.76 35.10 38.54
CA LEU A 253 -52.94 35.86 38.12
C LEU A 253 -54.25 35.09 38.37
N GLU A 254 -54.31 33.81 38.00
CA GLU A 254 -55.48 32.97 38.27
C GLU A 254 -55.80 32.90 39.76
N HIS A 255 -54.79 32.71 40.60
CA HIS A 255 -54.94 32.72 42.05
C HIS A 255 -55.48 34.07 42.55
N LYS A 256 -54.95 35.18 42.03
CA LYS A 256 -55.37 36.53 42.42
C LYS A 256 -56.82 36.82 42.00
N VAL A 257 -57.22 36.45 40.79
CA VAL A 257 -58.60 36.57 40.30
C VAL A 257 -59.54 35.75 41.18
N ARG A 258 -59.20 34.50 41.48
CA ARG A 258 -60.01 33.62 42.32
C ARG A 258 -60.21 34.18 43.73
N SER A 259 -59.15 34.72 44.33
CA SER A 259 -59.21 35.37 45.66
C SER A 259 -60.05 36.66 45.70
N LEU A 260 -60.15 37.38 44.58
CA LEU A 260 -61.01 38.57 44.48
C LEU A 260 -62.48 38.19 44.33
N GLN A 261 -62.78 37.14 43.58
CA GLN A 261 -64.14 36.60 43.46
C GLN A 261 -64.65 36.07 44.82
N GLU A 262 -63.80 35.39 45.60
CA GLU A 262 -64.14 34.94 46.95
C GLU A 262 -64.41 36.07 47.94
N LYS A 263 -63.85 37.27 47.73
CA LYS A 263 -64.08 38.45 48.60
C LYS A 263 -65.35 39.24 48.25
N GLN A 264 -65.93 39.02 47.07
CA GLN A 264 -67.17 39.69 46.64
C GLN A 264 -68.43 38.88 46.97
N HIS A 265 -68.27 37.61 47.35
CA HIS A 265 -69.33 36.76 47.88
C HIS A 265 -69.29 36.74 49.40
#